data_AF-A0A952ZYY4-F1
#
_entry.id   AF-A0A952ZYY4-F1
#
_cell.length_a   1.000
_cell.length_b   1.000
_cell.length_c   1.000
_cell.angle_alpha   90.00
_cell.angle_beta   90.00
_cell.angle_gamma   90.00
#
_symmetry.space_group_name_H-M   'P 1'
#
loop_
_entity.id
_entity.type
_entity.pdbx_description
1 polymer ?
#
loop_
_entity_poly.entity_id
_entity_poly.type
_entity_poly.pdbx_seq_one_letter_code
_entity_poly.pdbx_strand_id
1 'polypeptide(L)'
;MISFRFRFVPGFFGFCLGGIFLPVCGADAPVAADAAFAVSGEPLLSAWVPPVYPVAARAAKQEGRVIVDMLVDEHGVVTEARVAHSDNAVFDEAALAAVRQWRFKPGLDEGKPVPFGLVGPVEFQLAPKTKIAPGALPPERVWPHPAKRRAAKIVSAVDPDYPEELDPRKLPGRVDLRIQLGADGKIAGTRVLWASHAAFVAEALRVSRTWTFEPARQGLLALGSEMEAPAEFVSVGAKRAEMLAANGIRVVDAEPEVLPEPFVITEPVYPLEKLLAGEEGTAEAAFTVDARGVATALALTSCSAPEFGAALVAAVDGWTFRPAMQGGARVPVKLAVTWSFARPTEGALKRLAEALAPGGEGVPSAKGLDRPLAVVWRGFPVYPSALVESAAEGKADIEFIIDRDGRARLPRVLAATQPEFGWAAATAVSQWVFEPPQRGGEAVAVRVQIPIGFTPPQK
;
A
#
# COMPACT_ATOMS: atom_id res chain seq x y z
N MET A 1 18.70 -24.03 -0.39
CA MET A 1 17.60 -23.32 -1.09
C MET A 1 16.48 -23.09 -0.08
N ILE A 2 16.52 -21.98 0.67
CA ILE A 2 15.62 -21.72 1.79
C ILE A 2 14.69 -20.58 1.39
N SER A 3 13.41 -20.91 1.28
CA SER A 3 12.30 -20.04 0.93
C SER A 3 11.91 -19.21 2.16
N PHE A 4 12.12 -17.89 2.13
CA PHE A 4 11.62 -16.98 3.16
C PHE A 4 10.15 -16.66 2.88
N ARG A 5 9.25 -17.22 3.69
CA ARG A 5 7.84 -16.80 3.79
C ARG A 5 7.71 -15.82 4.95
N PHE A 6 7.57 -14.53 4.65
CA PHE A 6 7.05 -13.57 5.63
C PHE A 6 5.54 -13.81 5.77
N ARG A 7 5.13 -14.23 6.97
CA ARG A 7 3.72 -14.41 7.33
C ARG A 7 3.24 -13.10 7.96
N PHE A 8 2.43 -12.36 7.21
CA PHE A 8 1.70 -11.19 7.67
C PHE A 8 0.69 -11.63 8.75
N VAL A 9 0.70 -10.98 9.91
CA VAL A 9 -0.29 -11.17 10.98
C VAL A 9 -1.20 -9.95 10.96
N PRO A 10 -2.50 -10.06 10.65
CA PRO A 10 -3.41 -8.93 10.70
C PRO A 10 -3.85 -8.69 12.15
N GLY A 11 -3.62 -7.47 12.64
CA GLY A 11 -4.06 -7.00 13.96
C GLY A 11 -5.53 -6.60 13.94
N PHE A 12 -6.30 -7.33 14.74
CA PHE A 12 -7.67 -7.16 15.25
C PHE A 12 -8.31 -5.76 15.22
N PHE A 13 -9.53 -5.71 14.68
CA PHE A 13 -10.52 -4.65 14.81
C PHE A 13 -11.23 -4.75 16.18
N GLY A 14 -11.25 -3.66 16.95
CA GLY A 14 -12.04 -3.51 18.18
C GLY A 14 -13.09 -2.42 18.03
N PHE A 15 -14.36 -2.81 17.94
CA PHE A 15 -15.54 -1.95 17.94
C PHE A 15 -15.91 -1.55 19.38
N CYS A 16 -16.27 -0.28 19.63
CA CYS A 16 -17.32 0.09 20.60
C CYS A 16 -17.74 1.57 20.49
N LEU A 17 -19.04 1.80 20.74
CA LEU A 17 -19.87 2.97 20.46
C LEU A 17 -19.80 4.12 21.49
N GLY A 18 -20.12 5.33 21.02
CA GLY A 18 -21.03 6.26 21.74
C GLY A 18 -20.52 7.69 21.97
N GLY A 19 -20.98 8.66 21.16
CA GLY A 19 -20.78 10.09 21.46
C GLY A 19 -20.97 11.08 20.29
N ILE A 20 -22.21 11.19 19.80
CA ILE A 20 -22.84 12.26 18.97
C ILE A 20 -21.90 13.27 18.27
N PHE A 21 -21.68 13.06 16.96
CA PHE A 21 -21.21 14.05 15.98
C PHE A 21 -22.32 14.27 14.94
N LEU A 22 -22.66 15.53 14.62
CA LEU A 22 -23.57 15.88 13.52
C LEU A 22 -22.81 15.88 12.17
N PRO A 23 -23.50 15.63 11.04
CA PRO A 23 -22.88 15.08 9.84
C PRO A 23 -22.37 16.15 8.87
N VAL A 24 -21.12 16.02 8.43
CA VAL A 24 -20.73 16.46 7.08
C VAL A 24 -20.99 15.27 6.17
N CYS A 25 -22.11 15.33 5.46
CA CYS A 25 -22.53 14.31 4.51
C CYS A 25 -21.75 14.50 3.19
N GLY A 26 -20.56 13.88 3.12
CA GLY A 26 -19.98 13.40 1.88
C GLY A 26 -20.03 11.88 1.96
N ALA A 27 -20.81 11.27 1.09
CA ALA A 27 -21.01 9.83 1.08
C ALA A 27 -19.72 9.11 0.68
N ASP A 28 -18.88 8.79 1.66
CA ASP A 28 -17.95 7.68 1.58
C ASP A 28 -18.81 6.40 1.58
N ALA A 29 -19.16 5.94 0.38
CA ALA A 29 -19.61 4.58 0.21
C ALA A 29 -18.46 3.66 0.68
N PRO A 30 -18.74 2.60 1.46
CA PRO A 30 -17.72 1.61 1.75
C PRO A 30 -17.31 0.98 0.42
N VAL A 31 -16.11 1.30 -0.06
CA VAL A 31 -15.48 0.54 -1.12
C VAL A 31 -15.25 -0.85 -0.53
N ALA A 32 -16.05 -1.81 -1.01
CA ALA A 32 -16.02 -3.20 -0.60
C ALA A 32 -14.58 -3.74 -0.69
N ALA A 33 -13.90 -3.78 0.45
CA ALA A 33 -12.74 -4.60 0.66
C ALA A 33 -13.24 -6.05 0.64
N ASP A 34 -12.57 -6.89 -0.16
CA ASP A 34 -13.01 -8.25 -0.50
C ASP A 34 -14.38 -8.31 -1.20
N ALA A 35 -14.47 -7.75 -2.42
CA ALA A 35 -15.25 -8.46 -3.46
C ALA A 35 -14.43 -9.68 -3.93
N ALA A 36 -14.09 -10.55 -2.98
CA ALA A 36 -13.82 -11.93 -3.30
C ALA A 36 -15.13 -12.42 -3.91
N PHE A 37 -15.19 -12.56 -5.23
CA PHE A 37 -16.25 -13.30 -5.91
C PHE A 37 -16.31 -14.66 -5.24
N ALA A 38 -17.15 -14.80 -4.23
CA ALA A 38 -17.33 -16.00 -3.45
C ALA A 38 -18.47 -16.69 -4.16
N VAL A 39 -18.12 -17.32 -5.29
CA VAL A 39 -19.07 -18.09 -6.08
C VAL A 39 -19.68 -19.12 -5.13
N SER A 40 -20.93 -18.88 -4.75
CA SER A 40 -21.74 -19.74 -3.91
C SER A 40 -22.55 -20.65 -4.81
N GLY A 41 -22.58 -21.94 -4.46
CA GLY A 41 -23.09 -22.99 -5.32
C GLY A 41 -21.99 -23.58 -6.20
N GLU A 42 -21.70 -24.87 -5.99
CA GLU A 42 -20.81 -25.60 -6.89
C GLU A 42 -21.45 -25.64 -8.28
N PRO A 43 -20.72 -25.27 -9.35
CA PRO A 43 -21.24 -25.38 -10.71
C PRO A 43 -21.47 -26.85 -11.05
N LEU A 44 -22.74 -27.26 -11.05
CA LEU A 44 -23.12 -28.64 -11.32
C LEU A 44 -23.24 -28.88 -12.82
N LEU A 45 -22.61 -29.95 -13.30
CA LEU A 45 -22.79 -30.45 -14.66
C LEU A 45 -24.27 -30.81 -14.88
N SER A 46 -24.91 -30.14 -15.84
CA SER A 46 -26.34 -30.29 -16.12
C SER A 46 -26.62 -31.08 -17.41
N ALA A 47 -25.77 -30.92 -18.42
CA ALA A 47 -25.80 -31.75 -19.62
C ALA A 47 -24.38 -32.21 -19.97
N TRP A 48 -24.25 -33.51 -20.24
CA TRP A 48 -22.99 -34.15 -20.54
C TRP A 48 -23.08 -34.88 -21.89
N VAL A 49 -22.06 -34.69 -22.72
CA VAL A 49 -21.91 -35.39 -24.00
C VAL A 49 -20.62 -36.22 -23.94
N PRO A 50 -20.67 -37.55 -24.14
CA PRO A 50 -19.49 -38.39 -24.16
C PRO A 50 -18.57 -38.01 -25.34
N PRO A 51 -17.24 -38.10 -25.18
CA PRO A 51 -16.32 -37.82 -26.26
C PRO A 51 -16.39 -38.87 -27.37
N VAL A 52 -16.32 -38.41 -28.62
CA VAL A 52 -16.26 -39.29 -29.79
C VAL A 52 -14.84 -39.83 -29.93
N TYR A 53 -14.69 -41.16 -29.91
CA TYR A 53 -13.39 -41.79 -30.04
C TYR A 53 -12.80 -41.59 -31.45
N PRO A 54 -11.56 -41.05 -31.59
CA PRO A 54 -10.91 -40.95 -32.90
C PRO A 54 -10.71 -42.32 -33.55
N VAL A 55 -11.05 -42.45 -34.84
CA VAL A 55 -10.98 -43.72 -35.58
C VAL A 55 -9.56 -44.30 -35.57
N ALA A 56 -8.55 -43.45 -35.77
CA ALA A 56 -7.14 -43.84 -35.75
C ALA A 56 -6.71 -44.41 -34.38
N ALA A 57 -7.09 -43.74 -33.28
CA ALA A 57 -6.79 -44.20 -31.92
C ALA A 57 -7.53 -45.49 -31.56
N ARG A 58 -8.76 -45.66 -32.05
CA ARG A 58 -9.56 -46.87 -31.86
C ARG A 58 -8.94 -48.07 -32.58
N ALA A 59 -8.47 -47.88 -33.82
CA ALA A 59 -7.79 -48.91 -34.58
C ALA A 59 -6.45 -49.31 -33.92
N ALA A 60 -5.74 -48.32 -33.36
CA ALA A 60 -4.48 -48.51 -32.65
C ALA A 60 -4.63 -48.99 -31.19
N LYS A 61 -5.86 -49.18 -30.68
CA LYS A 61 -6.15 -49.55 -29.29
C LYS A 61 -5.43 -48.66 -28.26
N GLN A 62 -5.30 -47.37 -28.56
CA GLN A 62 -4.70 -46.39 -27.64
C GLN A 62 -5.78 -45.87 -26.71
N GLU A 63 -5.50 -45.73 -25.41
CA GLU A 63 -6.35 -45.05 -24.41
C GLU A 63 -5.64 -43.81 -23.87
N GLY A 64 -6.36 -42.94 -23.17
CA GLY A 64 -5.72 -41.77 -22.57
C GLY A 64 -6.66 -40.84 -21.82
N ARG A 65 -6.07 -39.95 -21.03
CA ARG A 65 -6.78 -38.89 -20.32
C ARG A 65 -6.37 -37.52 -20.86
N VAL A 66 -7.35 -36.66 -21.05
CA VAL A 66 -7.17 -35.26 -21.44
C VAL A 66 -7.75 -34.37 -20.37
N ILE A 67 -6.92 -33.52 -19.76
CA ILE A 67 -7.36 -32.49 -18.82
C ILE A 67 -7.67 -31.22 -19.61
N VAL A 68 -8.92 -30.78 -19.54
CA VAL A 68 -9.42 -29.61 -20.25
C VAL A 68 -9.71 -28.49 -19.25
N ASP A 69 -9.14 -27.31 -19.51
CA ASP A 69 -9.50 -26.04 -18.87
C ASP A 69 -10.60 -25.40 -19.72
N MET A 70 -11.70 -25.01 -19.08
CA MET A 70 -12.89 -24.53 -19.77
C MET A 70 -13.46 -23.29 -19.08
N LEU A 71 -13.91 -22.34 -19.88
CA LEU A 71 -14.61 -21.15 -19.46
C LEU A 71 -16.10 -21.36 -19.68
N VAL A 72 -16.88 -21.16 -18.62
CA VAL A 72 -18.34 -21.24 -18.66
C VAL A 72 -18.91 -19.85 -18.41
N ASP A 73 -19.88 -19.45 -19.22
CA ASP A 73 -20.57 -18.16 -19.09
C ASP A 73 -21.67 -18.16 -18.00
N GLU A 74 -22.31 -17.00 -17.84
CA GLU A 74 -23.42 -16.74 -16.91
C GLU A 74 -24.67 -17.60 -17.17
N HIS A 75 -24.77 -18.22 -18.34
CA HIS A 75 -25.87 -19.09 -18.72
C HIS A 75 -25.52 -20.58 -18.55
N GLY A 76 -24.30 -20.89 -18.10
CA GLY A 76 -23.83 -22.26 -17.94
C GLY A 76 -23.37 -22.91 -19.25
N VAL A 77 -23.06 -22.13 -20.28
CA VAL A 77 -22.56 -22.60 -21.57
C VAL A 77 -21.04 -22.49 -21.62
N VAL A 78 -20.36 -23.53 -22.11
CA VAL A 78 -18.91 -23.51 -22.34
C VAL A 78 -18.60 -22.60 -23.53
N THR A 79 -17.92 -21.48 -23.29
CA THR A 79 -17.56 -20.49 -24.32
C THR A 79 -16.13 -20.64 -24.83
N GLU A 80 -15.20 -21.05 -23.96
CA GLU A 80 -13.82 -21.37 -24.31
C GLU A 80 -13.41 -22.72 -23.71
N ALA A 81 -12.59 -23.49 -24.42
CA ALA A 81 -11.99 -24.72 -23.91
C ALA A 81 -10.58 -24.88 -24.48
N ARG A 82 -9.62 -25.23 -23.64
CA ARG A 82 -8.23 -25.54 -24.00
C ARG A 82 -7.75 -26.79 -23.29
N VAL A 83 -6.89 -27.55 -23.96
CA VAL A 83 -6.20 -28.68 -23.34
C VAL A 83 -5.13 -28.13 -22.39
N ALA A 84 -5.27 -28.40 -21.11
CA ALA A 84 -4.28 -28.06 -20.09
C ALA A 84 -3.16 -29.11 -20.03
N HIS A 85 -3.53 -30.39 -20.21
CA HIS A 85 -2.61 -31.51 -20.26
C HIS A 85 -3.26 -32.71 -20.97
N SER A 86 -2.50 -33.50 -21.70
CA SER A 86 -2.98 -34.69 -22.42
C SER A 86 -1.94 -35.80 -22.35
N ASP A 87 -2.37 -37.02 -22.06
CA ASP A 87 -1.48 -38.19 -22.14
C ASP A 87 -1.09 -38.51 -23.60
N ASN A 88 -1.99 -38.21 -24.55
CA ASN A 88 -1.79 -38.42 -25.98
C ASN A 88 -2.59 -37.39 -26.80
N ALA A 89 -1.88 -36.60 -27.61
CA ALA A 89 -2.45 -35.50 -28.39
C ALA A 89 -3.50 -35.93 -29.44
N VAL A 90 -3.56 -37.22 -29.80
CA VAL A 90 -4.58 -37.77 -30.73
C VAL A 90 -6.00 -37.59 -30.18
N PHE A 91 -6.16 -37.43 -28.86
CA PHE A 91 -7.46 -37.27 -28.20
C PHE A 91 -7.89 -35.81 -28.00
N ASP A 92 -7.00 -34.84 -28.25
CA ASP A 92 -7.21 -33.44 -27.87
C ASP A 92 -8.41 -32.81 -28.57
N GLU A 93 -8.48 -32.94 -29.89
CA GLU A 93 -9.58 -32.36 -30.68
C GLU A 93 -10.93 -32.98 -30.31
N ALA A 94 -10.96 -34.30 -30.12
CA ALA A 94 -12.15 -35.03 -29.71
C ALA A 94 -12.61 -34.63 -28.30
N ALA A 95 -11.68 -34.41 -27.38
CA ALA A 95 -11.99 -33.95 -26.02
C ALA A 95 -12.59 -32.54 -26.05
N LEU A 96 -11.97 -31.62 -26.79
CA LEU A 96 -12.46 -30.25 -26.95
C LEU A 96 -13.84 -30.20 -27.62
N ALA A 97 -14.08 -31.03 -28.63
CA ALA A 97 -15.37 -31.12 -29.32
C ALA A 97 -16.51 -31.57 -28.38
N ALA A 98 -16.21 -32.49 -27.46
CA ALA A 98 -17.17 -32.99 -26.48
C ALA A 98 -17.46 -31.94 -25.39
N VAL A 99 -16.41 -31.35 -24.80
CA VAL A 99 -16.52 -30.38 -23.71
C VAL A 99 -17.31 -29.14 -24.13
N ARG A 100 -17.16 -28.66 -25.37
CA ARG A 100 -17.95 -27.52 -25.90
C ARG A 100 -19.46 -27.77 -25.91
N GLN A 101 -19.90 -29.03 -25.88
CA GLN A 101 -21.31 -29.40 -25.85
C GLN A 101 -21.85 -29.59 -24.42
N TRP A 102 -20.98 -29.54 -23.41
CA TRP A 102 -21.42 -29.65 -22.02
C TRP A 102 -22.21 -28.40 -21.60
N ARG A 103 -23.10 -28.58 -20.64
CA ARG A 103 -23.84 -27.49 -19.99
C ARG A 103 -23.71 -27.64 -18.49
N PHE A 104 -23.68 -26.51 -17.82
CA PHE A 104 -23.55 -26.41 -16.38
C PHE A 104 -24.69 -25.58 -15.81
N LYS A 105 -24.95 -25.70 -14.51
CA LYS A 105 -25.65 -24.65 -13.79
C LYS A 105 -24.70 -23.46 -13.61
N PRO A 106 -25.17 -22.21 -13.77
CA PRO A 106 -24.30 -21.06 -13.59
C PRO A 106 -23.80 -20.98 -12.14
N GLY A 107 -22.55 -20.55 -11.97
CA GLY A 107 -22.06 -20.13 -10.67
C GLY A 107 -22.76 -18.83 -10.27
N LEU A 108 -23.05 -18.67 -8.97
CA LEU A 108 -23.70 -17.46 -8.46
C LEU A 108 -22.73 -16.70 -7.56
N ASP A 109 -22.59 -15.39 -7.78
CA ASP A 109 -21.93 -14.48 -6.86
C ASP A 109 -22.97 -13.50 -6.31
N GLU A 110 -23.14 -13.46 -4.99
CA GLU A 110 -24.22 -12.71 -4.33
C GLU A 110 -25.62 -12.95 -4.94
N GLY A 111 -25.88 -14.16 -5.43
CA GLY A 111 -27.14 -14.55 -6.07
C GLY A 111 -27.27 -14.15 -7.55
N LYS A 112 -26.26 -13.51 -8.14
CA LYS A 112 -26.22 -13.16 -9.58
C LYS A 112 -25.40 -14.19 -10.36
N PRO A 113 -25.86 -14.66 -11.53
CA PRO A 113 -25.06 -15.51 -12.40
C PRO A 113 -23.75 -14.83 -12.81
N VAL A 114 -22.63 -15.54 -12.68
CA VAL A 114 -21.29 -15.06 -13.08
C VAL A 114 -20.55 -16.12 -13.90
N PRO A 115 -19.64 -15.72 -14.81
CA PRO A 115 -18.77 -16.67 -15.49
C PRO A 115 -17.78 -17.31 -14.53
N PHE A 116 -17.37 -18.55 -14.81
CA PHE A 116 -16.42 -19.31 -13.97
C PHE A 116 -15.54 -20.25 -14.79
N GLY A 117 -14.32 -20.48 -14.31
CA GLY A 117 -13.36 -21.41 -14.92
C GLY A 117 -13.38 -22.78 -14.25
N LEU A 118 -13.49 -23.83 -15.06
CA LEU A 118 -13.46 -25.23 -14.62
C LEU A 118 -12.27 -25.97 -15.21
N VAL A 119 -11.79 -26.97 -14.49
CA VAL A 119 -10.82 -27.95 -15.00
C VAL A 119 -11.39 -29.34 -14.78
N GLY A 120 -11.47 -30.13 -15.85
CA GLY A 120 -12.07 -31.46 -15.81
C GLY A 120 -11.34 -32.48 -16.68
N PRO A 121 -11.34 -33.76 -16.28
CA PRO A 121 -10.78 -34.83 -17.09
C PRO A 121 -11.79 -35.35 -18.12
N VAL A 122 -11.31 -35.63 -19.33
CA VAL A 122 -11.99 -36.41 -20.37
C VAL A 122 -11.20 -37.70 -20.54
N GLU A 123 -11.82 -38.84 -20.22
CA GLU A 123 -11.19 -40.16 -20.30
C GLU A 123 -11.63 -40.88 -21.58
N PHE A 124 -10.67 -41.43 -22.34
CA PHE A 124 -10.91 -42.28 -23.51
C PHE A 124 -10.55 -43.72 -23.17
N GLN A 125 -11.57 -44.60 -23.18
CA GLN A 125 -11.43 -46.04 -22.88
C GLN A 125 -12.08 -46.87 -24.00
N LEU A 126 -11.44 -47.96 -24.43
CA LEU A 126 -11.87 -48.78 -25.57
C LEU A 126 -13.14 -49.61 -25.30
N ALA A 127 -13.41 -49.88 -24.03
CA ALA A 127 -14.63 -50.51 -23.55
C ALA A 127 -15.09 -49.78 -22.29
N PRO A 128 -16.14 -48.93 -22.37
CA PRO A 128 -16.69 -48.37 -21.15
C PRO A 128 -17.21 -49.54 -20.31
N LYS A 129 -16.66 -49.72 -19.09
CA LYS A 129 -17.11 -50.77 -18.16
C LYS A 129 -18.60 -50.63 -17.78
N THR A 130 -19.20 -49.49 -18.11
CA THR A 130 -20.60 -49.16 -17.88
C THR A 130 -21.20 -48.59 -19.16
N LYS A 131 -22.26 -49.20 -19.72
CA LYS A 131 -23.06 -48.57 -20.79
C LYS A 131 -23.81 -47.38 -20.20
N ILE A 132 -23.38 -46.16 -20.53
CA ILE A 132 -24.05 -44.93 -20.08
C ILE A 132 -25.23 -44.68 -21.03
N ALA A 133 -26.45 -44.60 -20.49
CA ALA A 133 -27.64 -44.28 -21.28
C ALA A 133 -27.55 -42.85 -21.85
N PRO A 134 -28.12 -42.56 -23.03
CA PRO A 134 -28.18 -41.20 -23.56
C PRO A 134 -28.82 -40.26 -22.53
N GLY A 135 -28.09 -39.21 -22.12
CA GLY A 135 -28.54 -38.23 -21.13
C GLY A 135 -28.19 -38.53 -19.67
N ALA A 136 -27.51 -39.65 -19.36
CA ALA A 136 -27.03 -39.90 -18.01
C ALA A 136 -25.71 -39.15 -17.72
N LEU A 137 -25.62 -38.56 -16.51
CA LEU A 137 -24.41 -37.88 -16.04
C LEU A 137 -23.29 -38.90 -15.74
N PRO A 138 -22.01 -38.52 -15.94
CA PRO A 138 -20.88 -39.39 -15.65
C PRO A 138 -20.65 -39.50 -14.13
N PRO A 139 -19.85 -40.47 -13.64
CA PRO A 139 -19.50 -40.57 -12.23
C PRO A 139 -18.88 -39.28 -11.69
N GLU A 140 -19.20 -38.90 -10.46
CA GLU A 140 -18.76 -37.62 -9.85
C GLU A 140 -17.23 -37.44 -9.86
N ARG A 141 -16.44 -38.51 -9.75
CA ARG A 141 -14.96 -38.42 -9.79
C ARG A 141 -14.42 -37.75 -11.06
N VAL A 142 -15.14 -37.86 -12.18
CA VAL A 142 -14.73 -37.28 -13.47
C VAL A 142 -15.38 -35.93 -13.74
N TRP A 143 -16.09 -35.37 -12.77
CA TRP A 143 -16.68 -34.05 -12.94
C TRP A 143 -15.59 -32.98 -13.02
N PRO A 144 -15.79 -31.94 -13.83
CA PRO A 144 -14.97 -30.75 -13.76
C PRO A 144 -15.13 -30.07 -12.39
N HIS A 145 -14.03 -29.55 -11.88
CA HIS A 145 -14.01 -28.80 -10.62
C HIS A 145 -13.57 -27.36 -10.89
N PRO A 146 -13.92 -26.39 -10.02
CA PRO A 146 -13.42 -25.03 -10.12
C PRO A 146 -11.90 -25.00 -10.25
N ALA A 147 -11.41 -24.29 -11.27
CA ALA A 147 -9.97 -24.12 -11.47
C ALA A 147 -9.37 -23.40 -10.25
N LYS A 148 -8.10 -23.68 -9.92
CA LYS A 148 -7.41 -22.95 -8.86
C LYS A 148 -7.17 -21.50 -9.28
N ARG A 149 -7.47 -20.57 -8.39
CA ARG A 149 -7.16 -19.16 -8.59
C ARG A 149 -5.67 -18.92 -8.53
N ARG A 150 -5.18 -18.08 -9.45
CA ARG A 150 -3.82 -17.55 -9.49
C ARG A 150 -3.92 -16.03 -9.33
N ALA A 151 -3.17 -15.49 -8.39
CA ALA A 151 -3.09 -14.05 -8.18
C ALA A 151 -2.46 -13.35 -9.39
N ALA A 152 -2.76 -12.06 -9.53
CA ALA A 152 -2.10 -11.19 -10.49
C ALA A 152 -0.59 -11.15 -10.24
N LYS A 153 0.17 -10.83 -11.29
CA LYS A 153 1.63 -10.74 -11.23
C LYS A 153 2.11 -9.47 -11.90
N ILE A 154 3.12 -8.87 -11.31
CA ILE A 154 3.85 -7.75 -11.93
C ILE A 154 4.74 -8.34 -13.03
N VAL A 155 4.61 -7.83 -14.25
CA VAL A 155 5.42 -8.22 -15.41
C VAL A 155 6.63 -7.29 -15.52
N SER A 156 6.37 -5.99 -15.45
CA SER A 156 7.42 -4.98 -15.45
C SER A 156 7.02 -3.87 -14.48
N ALA A 157 7.93 -3.57 -13.56
CA ALA A 157 7.90 -2.40 -12.70
C ALA A 157 9.13 -1.56 -13.04
N VAL A 158 8.90 -0.37 -13.59
CA VAL A 158 9.95 0.62 -13.79
C VAL A 158 10.31 1.20 -12.42
N ASP A 159 11.60 1.32 -12.13
CA ASP A 159 12.06 1.92 -10.88
C ASP A 159 11.74 3.42 -10.86
N PRO A 160 11.31 3.97 -9.72
CA PRO A 160 11.02 5.40 -9.60
C PRO A 160 12.29 6.24 -9.63
N ASP A 161 12.17 7.48 -10.12
CA ASP A 161 13.25 8.45 -10.02
C ASP A 161 13.43 8.89 -8.56
N TYR A 162 14.67 9.05 -8.11
CA TYR A 162 14.93 9.49 -6.74
C TYR A 162 14.72 11.02 -6.64
N PRO A 163 13.89 11.53 -5.69
CA PRO A 163 13.63 12.97 -5.59
C PRO A 163 14.87 13.79 -5.24
N GLU A 164 15.19 14.80 -6.07
CA GLU A 164 16.37 15.66 -5.91
C GLU A 164 16.43 16.34 -4.52
N GLU A 165 15.28 16.72 -3.95
CA GLU A 165 15.21 17.35 -2.63
C GLU A 165 15.73 16.44 -1.50
N LEU A 166 15.77 15.12 -1.72
CA LEU A 166 16.28 14.14 -0.76
C LEU A 166 17.71 13.68 -1.07
N ASP A 167 18.34 14.15 -2.16
CA ASP A 167 19.71 13.78 -2.51
C ASP A 167 20.72 14.14 -1.42
N PRO A 168 20.67 15.34 -0.80
CA PRO A 168 21.60 15.69 0.27
C PRO A 168 21.48 14.77 1.49
N ARG A 169 20.28 14.20 1.73
CA ARG A 169 19.97 13.37 2.89
C ARG A 169 20.17 11.88 2.65
N LYS A 170 20.19 11.44 1.38
CA LYS A 170 20.39 10.06 0.93
C LYS A 170 19.46 9.03 1.62
N LEU A 171 18.25 9.43 1.99
CA LEU A 171 17.32 8.56 2.70
C LEU A 171 16.74 7.48 1.77
N PRO A 172 16.81 6.19 2.13
CA PRO A 172 16.04 5.19 1.40
C PRO A 172 14.55 5.41 1.63
N GLY A 173 13.75 5.02 0.64
CA GLY A 173 12.31 5.24 0.63
C GLY A 173 11.53 4.01 0.23
N ARG A 174 10.30 3.94 0.71
CA ARG A 174 9.31 2.96 0.24
C ARG A 174 7.92 3.56 0.26
N VAL A 175 7.17 3.31 -0.81
CA VAL A 175 5.74 3.62 -0.90
C VAL A 175 4.99 2.35 -1.24
N ASP A 176 4.09 1.93 -0.36
CA ASP A 176 3.22 0.78 -0.60
C ASP A 176 1.96 1.25 -1.32
N LEU A 177 1.73 0.70 -2.51
CA LEU A 177 0.58 1.03 -3.35
C LEU A 177 -0.40 -0.15 -3.38
N ARG A 178 -1.69 0.18 -3.37
CA ARG A 178 -2.76 -0.73 -3.77
C ARG A 178 -3.13 -0.47 -5.22
N ILE A 179 -2.92 -1.47 -6.07
CA ILE A 179 -3.24 -1.44 -7.49
C ILE A 179 -4.51 -2.25 -7.71
N GLN A 180 -5.51 -1.61 -8.30
CA GLN A 180 -6.73 -2.26 -8.78
C GLN A 180 -6.53 -2.61 -10.25
N LEU A 181 -6.63 -3.89 -10.59
CA LEU A 181 -6.46 -4.41 -11.94
C LEU A 181 -7.81 -4.86 -12.50
N GLY A 182 -8.07 -4.50 -13.75
CA GLY A 182 -9.16 -5.07 -14.54
C GLY A 182 -8.83 -6.50 -14.99
N ALA A 183 -9.84 -7.22 -15.48
CA ALA A 183 -9.66 -8.55 -16.08
C ALA A 183 -8.79 -8.52 -17.35
N ASP A 184 -8.59 -7.35 -17.96
CA ASP A 184 -7.67 -7.12 -19.06
C ASP A 184 -6.20 -6.92 -18.62
N GLY A 185 -5.94 -6.91 -17.31
CA GLY A 185 -4.63 -6.65 -16.74
C GLY A 185 -4.24 -5.17 -16.68
N LYS A 186 -5.14 -4.26 -17.08
CA LYS A 186 -4.87 -2.82 -16.97
C LYS A 186 -5.20 -2.30 -15.58
N ILE A 187 -4.52 -1.22 -15.20
CA ILE A 187 -4.75 -0.53 -13.95
C ILE A 187 -6.08 0.23 -14.04
N ALA A 188 -7.04 -0.16 -13.22
CA ALA A 188 -8.30 0.55 -13.02
C ALA A 188 -8.18 1.66 -11.97
N GLY A 189 -7.25 1.52 -11.02
CA GLY A 189 -7.01 2.50 -9.97
C GLY A 189 -5.75 2.23 -9.16
N THR A 190 -5.21 3.28 -8.55
CA THR A 190 -4.04 3.21 -7.67
C THR A 190 -4.30 4.03 -6.42
N ARG A 191 -3.98 3.49 -5.24
CA ARG A 191 -4.06 4.19 -3.96
C ARG A 191 -2.78 3.98 -3.16
N VAL A 192 -2.35 5.01 -2.43
CA VAL A 192 -1.22 4.91 -1.50
C VAL A 192 -1.72 4.33 -0.17
N LEU A 193 -1.11 3.24 0.28
CA LEU A 193 -1.39 2.63 1.57
C LEU A 193 -0.47 3.20 2.65
N TRP A 194 0.80 3.36 2.31
CA TRP A 194 1.83 3.81 3.23
C TRP A 194 3.00 4.43 2.48
N ALA A 195 3.68 5.41 3.09
CA ALA A 195 4.90 5.99 2.56
C ALA A 195 5.88 6.29 3.71
N SER A 196 7.17 6.06 3.47
CA SER A 196 8.22 6.41 4.43
C SER A 196 8.50 7.92 4.46
N HIS A 197 8.17 8.64 3.39
CA HIS A 197 8.31 10.09 3.28
C HIS A 197 7.34 10.64 2.24
N ALA A 198 6.77 11.82 2.50
CA ALA A 198 5.84 12.50 1.57
C ALA A 198 6.46 12.74 0.17
N ALA A 199 7.79 12.89 0.12
CA ALA A 199 8.51 13.17 -1.14
C ALA A 199 8.39 12.08 -2.20
N PHE A 200 8.28 10.82 -1.76
CA PHE A 200 8.24 9.67 -2.64
C PHE A 200 6.86 9.45 -3.27
N VAL A 201 5.81 10.05 -2.71
CA VAL A 201 4.41 9.74 -3.05
C VAL A 201 4.07 10.10 -4.50
N ALA A 202 4.38 11.32 -4.93
CA ALA A 202 4.06 11.78 -6.28
C ALA A 202 4.75 10.92 -7.34
N GLU A 203 6.00 10.57 -7.10
CA GLU A 203 6.83 9.81 -8.01
C GLU A 203 6.43 8.33 -8.07
N ALA A 204 6.11 7.73 -6.92
CA ALA A 204 5.54 6.38 -6.88
C ALA A 204 4.23 6.28 -7.68
N LEU A 205 3.34 7.27 -7.53
CA LEU A 205 2.10 7.32 -8.31
C LEU A 205 2.35 7.54 -9.80
N ARG A 206 3.35 8.34 -10.18
CA ARG A 206 3.73 8.57 -11.58
C ARG A 206 4.23 7.27 -12.23
N VAL A 207 5.23 6.62 -11.63
CA VAL A 207 5.85 5.42 -12.22
C VAL A 207 4.89 4.22 -12.21
N SER A 208 4.01 4.11 -11.21
CA SER A 208 3.03 3.02 -11.16
C SER A 208 2.12 2.94 -12.39
N ARG A 209 1.91 4.07 -13.09
CA ARG A 209 1.09 4.13 -14.31
C ARG A 209 1.75 3.46 -15.51
N THR A 210 3.07 3.27 -15.47
CA THR A 210 3.83 2.61 -16.55
C THR A 210 4.05 1.12 -16.28
N TRP A 211 3.67 0.64 -15.08
CA TRP A 211 3.80 -0.76 -14.72
C TRP A 211 2.82 -1.63 -15.50
N THR A 212 3.23 -2.88 -15.74
CA THR A 212 2.43 -3.84 -16.50
C THR A 212 2.21 -5.11 -15.68
N PHE A 213 1.04 -5.71 -15.85
CA PHE A 213 0.58 -6.81 -15.01
C PHE A 213 -0.05 -7.93 -15.84
N GLU A 214 0.13 -9.16 -15.37
CA GLU A 214 -0.74 -10.28 -15.71
C GLU A 214 -1.94 -10.24 -14.74
N PRO A 215 -3.19 -10.27 -15.24
CA PRO A 215 -4.37 -10.27 -14.37
C PRO A 215 -4.46 -11.55 -13.55
N ALA A 216 -5.20 -11.49 -12.45
CA ALA A 216 -5.58 -12.70 -11.74
C ALA A 216 -6.39 -13.63 -12.65
N ARG A 217 -6.24 -14.94 -12.47
CA ARG A 217 -6.92 -15.93 -13.32
C ARG A 217 -7.49 -17.09 -12.52
N GLN A 218 -8.64 -17.59 -12.97
CA GLN A 218 -9.20 -18.87 -12.58
C GLN A 218 -9.31 -19.76 -13.83
N GLY A 219 -8.31 -20.60 -14.06
CA GLY A 219 -8.19 -21.31 -15.34
C GLY A 219 -8.04 -20.33 -16.50
N LEU A 220 -8.92 -20.43 -17.51
CA LEU A 220 -9.02 -19.49 -18.63
C LEU A 220 -9.66 -18.14 -18.27
N LEU A 221 -10.48 -18.08 -17.22
CA LEU A 221 -11.16 -16.84 -16.81
C LEU A 221 -10.14 -15.84 -16.26
N ALA A 222 -10.04 -14.67 -16.87
CA ALA A 222 -9.34 -13.53 -16.29
C ALA A 222 -10.26 -12.77 -15.33
N LEU A 223 -9.72 -12.35 -14.20
CA LEU A 223 -10.46 -11.73 -13.11
C LEU A 223 -9.85 -10.37 -12.79
N GLY A 224 -10.71 -9.39 -12.52
CA GLY A 224 -10.28 -8.19 -11.83
C GLY A 224 -9.79 -8.54 -10.43
N SER A 225 -8.79 -7.82 -9.94
CA SER A 225 -8.19 -8.10 -8.63
C SER A 225 -7.51 -6.87 -8.06
N GLU A 226 -7.35 -6.84 -6.74
CA GLU A 226 -6.47 -5.89 -6.08
C GLU A 226 -5.15 -6.56 -5.72
N MET A 227 -4.06 -5.80 -5.75
CA MET A 227 -2.77 -6.25 -5.24
C MET A 227 -1.99 -5.12 -4.60
N GLU A 228 -1.10 -5.48 -3.68
CA GLU A 228 -0.15 -4.54 -3.08
C GLU A 228 1.19 -4.62 -3.81
N ALA A 229 1.73 -3.47 -4.17
CA ALA A 229 2.99 -3.35 -4.91
C ALA A 229 3.83 -2.22 -4.32
N PRO A 230 5.07 -2.50 -3.85
CA PRO A 230 5.95 -1.47 -3.32
C PRO A 230 6.68 -0.74 -4.45
N ALA A 231 6.83 0.57 -4.31
CA ALA A 231 7.83 1.37 -5.01
C ALA A 231 8.98 1.67 -4.05
N GLU A 232 10.18 1.23 -4.38
CA GLU A 232 11.38 1.42 -3.56
C GLU A 232 12.26 2.53 -4.14
N PHE A 233 12.81 3.35 -3.24
CA PHE A 233 13.65 4.48 -3.59
C PHE A 233 15.00 4.30 -2.91
N VAL A 234 16.07 4.36 -3.67
CA VAL A 234 17.44 4.25 -3.15
C VAL A 234 18.30 5.34 -3.74
N SER A 235 19.06 6.02 -2.89
CA SER A 235 20.10 6.94 -3.36
C SER A 235 21.29 6.11 -3.83
N VAL A 236 21.76 6.39 -5.04
CA VAL A 236 22.81 5.59 -5.70
C VAL A 236 24.12 5.66 -4.90
N GLY A 237 24.64 4.48 -4.52
CA GLY A 237 25.94 4.34 -3.85
C GLY A 237 25.97 4.82 -2.39
N ALA A 238 24.83 5.20 -1.81
CA ALA A 238 24.77 5.67 -0.43
C ALA A 238 25.13 4.55 0.58
N LYS A 239 26.11 4.82 1.44
CA LYS A 239 26.49 3.93 2.55
C LYS A 239 25.77 4.33 3.84
N ARG A 240 25.52 3.38 4.74
CA ARG A 240 24.84 3.62 6.03
C ARG A 240 25.49 4.75 6.86
N ALA A 241 26.82 4.77 6.95
CA ALA A 241 27.54 5.83 7.65
C ALA A 241 27.30 7.22 7.04
N GLU A 242 27.29 7.30 5.70
CA GLU A 242 27.01 8.56 4.98
C GLU A 242 25.57 9.00 5.17
N MET A 243 24.61 8.07 5.16
CA MET A 243 23.20 8.36 5.42
C MET A 243 22.99 8.92 6.83
N LEU A 244 23.61 8.31 7.85
CA LEU A 244 23.55 8.82 9.22
C LEU A 244 24.15 10.22 9.32
N ALA A 245 25.37 10.41 8.80
CA ALA A 245 26.05 11.71 8.83
C ALA A 245 25.28 12.81 8.08
N ALA A 246 24.71 12.48 6.91
CA ALA A 246 23.89 13.39 6.11
C ALA A 246 22.62 13.88 6.83
N ASN A 247 22.15 13.14 7.84
CA ASN A 247 21.00 13.49 8.66
C ASN A 247 21.41 13.98 10.06
N GLY A 248 22.70 14.33 10.25
CA GLY A 248 23.21 14.81 11.53
C GLY A 248 23.27 13.76 12.62
N ILE A 249 23.18 12.47 12.29
CA ILE A 249 23.14 11.34 13.22
C ILE A 249 24.54 10.73 13.35
N ARG A 250 24.98 10.48 14.59
CA ARG A 250 26.23 9.80 14.91
C ARG A 250 26.04 8.71 15.96
N VAL A 251 26.88 7.69 15.92
CA VAL A 251 26.93 6.65 16.97
C VAL A 251 27.63 7.23 18.20
N VAL A 252 27.09 6.95 19.39
CA VAL A 252 27.63 7.44 20.68
C VAL A 252 28.42 6.37 21.42
N ASP A 253 27.94 5.12 21.37
CA ASP A 253 28.55 3.98 22.05
C ASP A 253 29.47 3.18 21.09
N ALA A 254 29.73 1.90 21.39
CA ALA A 254 30.53 1.02 20.54
C ALA A 254 29.90 0.87 19.14
N GLU A 255 30.72 1.05 18.11
CA GLU A 255 30.27 0.93 16.72
C GLU A 255 29.96 -0.53 16.38
N PRO A 256 28.72 -0.84 15.99
CA PRO A 256 28.34 -2.20 15.62
C PRO A 256 28.99 -2.61 14.29
N GLU A 257 29.14 -3.91 14.08
CA GLU A 257 29.63 -4.48 12.81
C GLU A 257 28.83 -3.98 11.60
N VAL A 258 27.51 -3.88 11.73
CA VAL A 258 26.63 -3.23 10.76
C VAL A 258 25.86 -2.10 11.42
N LEU A 259 26.12 -0.87 10.96
CA LEU A 259 25.41 0.34 11.39
C LEU A 259 23.90 0.25 11.14
N PRO A 260 23.06 0.93 11.94
CA PRO A 260 21.64 1.08 11.61
C PRO A 260 21.49 1.89 10.32
N GLU A 261 20.42 1.63 9.56
CA GLU A 261 20.12 2.36 8.33
C GLU A 261 18.85 3.20 8.54
N PRO A 262 18.88 4.52 8.33
CA PRO A 262 17.68 5.34 8.33
C PRO A 262 16.57 4.75 7.45
N PHE A 263 15.32 4.72 7.91
CA PHE A 263 14.20 4.24 7.10
C PHE A 263 13.03 5.22 7.06
N VAL A 264 12.53 5.66 8.23
CA VAL A 264 11.56 6.76 8.33
C VAL A 264 12.21 7.85 9.16
N ILE A 265 12.67 8.92 8.52
CA ILE A 265 13.27 10.09 9.18
C ILE A 265 12.48 11.34 8.78
N THR A 266 11.43 11.61 9.55
CA THR A 266 10.62 12.82 9.42
C THR A 266 11.41 14.04 9.86
N GLU A 267 11.39 15.11 9.07
CA GLU A 267 12.09 16.34 9.46
C GLU A 267 11.41 17.01 10.66
N PRO A 268 12.18 17.52 11.65
CA PRO A 268 11.66 18.42 12.67
C PRO A 268 10.94 19.61 12.03
N VAL A 269 9.70 19.84 12.44
CA VAL A 269 8.91 20.97 11.98
C VAL A 269 9.60 22.27 12.39
N TYR A 270 9.94 23.12 11.43
CA TYR A 270 10.41 24.47 11.73
C TYR A 270 9.26 25.27 12.37
N PRO A 271 9.38 25.73 13.64
CA PRO A 271 8.37 26.58 14.25
C PRO A 271 8.07 27.81 13.39
N LEU A 272 6.82 27.95 12.92
CA LEU A 272 6.46 28.96 11.92
C LEU A 272 6.75 30.39 12.40
N GLU A 273 6.47 30.69 13.66
CA GLU A 273 6.74 32.00 14.27
C GLU A 273 8.22 32.37 14.17
N LYS A 274 9.11 31.40 14.42
CA LYS A 274 10.57 31.60 14.34
C LYS A 274 11.03 31.75 12.89
N LEU A 275 10.48 30.95 11.98
CA LEU A 275 10.75 31.06 10.55
C LEU A 275 10.38 32.46 10.03
N LEU A 276 9.20 32.98 10.39
CA LEU A 276 8.74 34.31 9.98
C LEU A 276 9.54 35.45 10.64
N ALA A 277 10.02 35.24 11.87
CA ALA A 277 10.96 36.14 12.54
C ALA A 277 12.39 36.08 11.95
N GLY A 278 12.67 35.11 11.08
CA GLY A 278 14.00 34.88 10.53
C GLY A 278 15.00 34.30 11.54
N GLU A 279 14.51 33.71 12.63
CA GLU A 279 15.31 33.10 13.69
C GLU A 279 15.76 31.69 13.27
N GLU A 280 17.07 31.48 13.17
CA GLU A 280 17.70 30.18 12.97
C GLU A 280 18.14 29.58 14.31
N GLY A 281 18.39 28.27 14.35
CA GLY A 281 18.77 27.63 15.60
C GLY A 281 19.22 26.19 15.47
N THR A 282 19.55 25.57 16.61
CA THR A 282 20.00 24.19 16.68
C THR A 282 19.32 23.44 17.81
N ALA A 283 19.20 22.13 17.65
CA ALA A 283 18.77 21.23 18.71
C ALA A 283 19.56 19.92 18.63
N GLU A 284 19.87 19.34 19.79
CA GLU A 284 20.61 18.11 19.91
C GLU A 284 19.91 17.15 20.86
N ALA A 285 19.85 15.88 20.48
CA ALA A 285 19.25 14.84 21.31
C ALA A 285 20.04 13.54 21.21
N ALA A 286 20.03 12.76 22.30
CA ALA A 286 20.50 11.39 22.33
C ALA A 286 19.31 10.43 22.38
N PHE A 287 19.40 9.30 21.70
CA PHE A 287 18.35 8.29 21.66
C PHE A 287 18.93 6.90 21.42
N THR A 288 18.15 5.87 21.68
CA THR A 288 18.51 4.48 21.41
C THR A 288 17.63 3.92 20.31
N VAL A 289 18.24 3.39 19.25
CA VAL A 289 17.52 2.54 18.29
C VAL A 289 17.49 1.13 18.85
N ASP A 290 16.30 0.61 19.14
CA ASP A 290 16.12 -0.73 19.71
C ASP A 290 16.33 -1.85 18.66
N ALA A 291 16.26 -3.11 19.09
CA ALA A 291 16.42 -4.27 18.18
C ALA A 291 15.28 -4.41 17.13
N ARG A 292 14.19 -3.66 17.26
CA ARG A 292 13.12 -3.56 16.25
C ARG A 292 13.37 -2.43 15.26
N GLY A 293 14.32 -1.54 15.56
CA GLY A 293 14.66 -0.39 14.72
C GLY A 293 13.87 0.86 15.09
N VAL A 294 13.26 0.92 16.27
CA VAL A 294 12.47 2.08 16.72
C VAL A 294 13.34 2.97 17.61
N ALA A 295 13.24 4.29 17.43
CA ALA A 295 13.87 5.24 18.33
C ALA A 295 13.16 5.25 19.70
N THR A 296 13.93 5.10 20.77
CA THR A 296 13.46 4.99 22.17
C THR A 296 14.45 5.68 23.10
N ALA A 297 14.10 5.82 24.39
CA ALA A 297 14.97 6.43 25.40
C ALA A 297 15.55 7.79 24.96
N LEU A 298 14.68 8.61 24.36
CA LEU A 298 15.02 9.92 23.83
C LEU A 298 15.27 10.92 24.97
N ALA A 299 16.38 11.64 24.88
CA ALA A 299 16.74 12.71 25.80
C ALA A 299 17.26 13.91 25.01
N LEU A 300 16.62 15.07 25.19
CA LEU A 300 17.10 16.34 24.64
C LEU A 300 18.36 16.77 25.41
N THR A 301 19.46 16.99 24.69
CA THR A 301 20.76 17.33 25.26
C THR A 301 20.96 18.85 25.30
N SER A 302 20.66 19.53 24.19
CA SER A 302 20.78 20.99 24.08
C SER A 302 19.81 21.53 23.03
N CYS A 303 19.38 22.79 23.16
CA CYS A 303 18.65 23.49 22.11
C CYS A 303 18.84 25.00 22.24
N SER A 304 18.82 25.72 21.12
CA SER A 304 18.92 27.18 21.11
C SER A 304 17.59 27.87 21.44
N ALA A 305 16.46 27.15 21.30
CA ALA A 305 15.15 27.58 21.76
C ALA A 305 14.28 26.36 22.13
N PRO A 306 13.36 26.49 23.12
CA PRO A 306 12.50 25.39 23.55
C PRO A 306 11.67 24.77 22.41
N GLU A 307 11.19 25.58 21.47
CA GLU A 307 10.37 25.14 20.34
C GLU A 307 11.17 24.28 19.34
N PHE A 308 12.46 24.60 19.14
CA PHE A 308 13.36 23.77 18.33
C PHE A 308 13.61 22.42 18.98
N GLY A 309 13.79 22.40 20.32
CA GLY A 309 13.90 21.16 21.08
C GLY A 309 12.65 20.30 20.99
N ALA A 310 11.47 20.90 21.17
CA ALA A 310 10.19 20.20 21.11
C ALA A 310 9.89 19.64 19.71
N ALA A 311 10.19 20.41 18.65
CA ALA A 311 10.06 19.95 17.28
C ALA A 311 10.99 18.77 16.96
N LEU A 312 12.25 18.81 17.41
CA LEU A 312 13.19 17.71 17.25
C LEU A 312 12.70 16.47 17.99
N VAL A 313 12.26 16.61 19.24
CA VAL A 313 11.77 15.49 20.05
C VAL A 313 10.58 14.80 19.38
N ALA A 314 9.59 15.56 18.94
CA ALA A 314 8.41 15.01 18.27
C ALA A 314 8.72 14.33 16.93
N ALA A 315 9.75 14.79 16.21
CA ALA A 315 10.22 14.12 15.01
C ALA A 315 10.91 12.79 15.35
N VAL A 316 11.85 12.78 16.29
CA VAL A 316 12.62 11.59 16.67
C VAL A 316 11.73 10.48 17.24
N ASP A 317 10.66 10.82 17.95
CA ASP A 317 9.66 9.86 18.43
C ASP A 317 9.06 9.00 17.29
N GLY A 318 8.98 9.54 16.07
CA GLY A 318 8.48 8.83 14.89
C GLY A 318 9.55 8.16 14.04
N TRP A 319 10.83 8.26 14.41
CA TRP A 319 11.91 7.75 13.57
C TRP A 319 12.07 6.23 13.66
N THR A 320 12.30 5.63 12.50
CA THR A 320 12.60 4.19 12.39
C THR A 320 13.80 3.93 11.50
N PHE A 321 14.45 2.81 11.77
CA PHE A 321 15.69 2.38 11.19
C PHE A 321 15.61 0.90 10.84
N ARG A 322 16.38 0.45 9.84
CA ARG A 322 16.77 -0.96 9.80
C ARG A 322 17.78 -1.18 10.93
N PRO A 323 17.58 -2.17 11.82
CA PRO A 323 18.41 -2.35 13.01
C PRO A 323 19.90 -2.52 12.72
N ALA A 324 20.72 -2.15 13.71
CA ALA A 324 22.13 -2.49 13.73
C ALA A 324 22.34 -4.00 13.95
N MET A 325 23.44 -4.54 13.42
CA MET A 325 23.79 -5.95 13.58
C MET A 325 25.16 -6.12 14.23
N GLN A 326 25.28 -7.12 15.10
CA GLN A 326 26.54 -7.55 15.71
C GLN A 326 26.54 -9.08 15.77
N GLY A 327 27.52 -9.74 15.13
CA GLY A 327 27.61 -11.21 15.16
C GLY A 327 26.35 -11.90 14.62
N GLY A 328 25.68 -11.27 13.65
CA GLY A 328 24.43 -11.77 13.05
C GLY A 328 23.15 -11.52 13.86
N ALA A 329 23.24 -10.95 15.06
CA ALA A 329 22.07 -10.59 15.88
C ALA A 329 21.76 -9.09 15.78
N ARG A 330 20.47 -8.74 15.90
CA ARG A 330 20.03 -7.34 16.00
C ARG A 330 20.39 -6.80 17.39
N VAL A 331 21.05 -5.65 17.45
CA VAL A 331 21.48 -5.04 18.72
C VAL A 331 20.98 -3.62 18.86
N PRO A 332 20.62 -3.18 20.08
CA PRO A 332 20.32 -1.78 20.32
C PRO A 332 21.59 -0.93 20.19
N VAL A 333 21.46 0.29 19.68
CA VAL A 333 22.58 1.23 19.51
C VAL A 333 22.17 2.62 19.94
N LYS A 334 23.03 3.28 20.74
CA LYS A 334 22.84 4.67 21.12
C LYS A 334 23.39 5.59 20.06
N LEU A 335 22.53 6.52 19.64
CA LEU A 335 22.81 7.53 18.64
C LEU A 335 22.61 8.92 19.25
N ALA A 336 23.25 9.91 18.65
CA ALA A 336 22.98 11.32 18.88
C ALA A 336 22.66 11.98 17.55
N VAL A 337 21.75 12.93 17.58
CA VAL A 337 21.42 13.78 16.43
C VAL A 337 21.67 15.24 16.78
N THR A 338 22.28 15.96 15.84
CA THR A 338 22.38 17.42 15.84
C THR A 338 21.61 17.95 14.64
N TRP A 339 20.56 18.73 14.89
CA TRP A 339 19.72 19.33 13.86
C TRP A 339 19.92 20.84 13.80
N SER A 340 19.98 21.39 12.58
CA SER A 340 20.06 22.82 12.32
C SER A 340 18.78 23.30 11.65
N PHE A 341 18.09 24.24 12.29
CA PHE A 341 16.94 24.96 11.75
C PHE A 341 17.47 26.16 10.98
N ALA A 342 17.74 25.95 9.69
CA ALA A 342 18.21 26.98 8.76
C ALA A 342 17.07 27.43 7.84
N ARG A 343 17.07 28.72 7.46
CA ARG A 343 16.03 29.24 6.57
C ARG A 343 16.09 28.58 5.19
N PRO A 344 14.94 28.26 4.59
CA PRO A 344 14.90 27.72 3.24
C PRO A 344 15.41 28.77 2.25
N THR A 345 16.42 28.40 1.46
CA THR A 345 17.05 29.30 0.47
C THR A 345 16.31 29.30 -0.86
N GLU A 346 15.58 28.22 -1.17
CA GLU A 346 14.89 27.98 -2.44
C GLU A 346 13.62 27.11 -2.24
N GLY A 347 12.89 26.87 -3.34
CA GLY A 347 11.78 25.90 -3.37
C GLY A 347 10.44 26.40 -2.82
N ALA A 348 9.54 25.46 -2.53
CA ALA A 348 8.17 25.74 -2.07
C ALA A 348 8.12 26.38 -0.68
N LEU A 349 8.96 25.91 0.26
CA LEU A 349 8.99 26.42 1.62
C LEU A 349 9.39 27.89 1.69
N LYS A 350 10.41 28.31 0.92
CA LYS A 350 10.79 29.73 0.82
C LYS A 350 9.65 30.60 0.30
N ARG A 351 9.03 30.21 -0.83
CA ARG A 351 7.90 30.94 -1.42
C ARG A 351 6.73 31.10 -0.43
N LEU A 352 6.42 30.04 0.32
CA LEU A 352 5.37 30.10 1.34
C LEU A 352 5.76 30.99 2.52
N ALA A 353 7.01 30.94 2.99
CA ALA A 353 7.48 31.81 4.06
C ALA A 353 7.41 33.29 3.64
N GLU A 354 7.80 33.62 2.40
CA GLU A 354 7.69 34.98 1.83
C GLU A 354 6.22 35.42 1.71
N ALA A 355 5.32 34.55 1.26
CA ALA A 355 3.89 34.86 1.17
C ALA A 355 3.24 35.13 2.54
N LEU A 356 3.72 34.49 3.60
CA LEU A 356 3.20 34.65 4.96
C LEU A 356 3.91 35.76 5.76
N ALA A 357 5.04 36.27 5.28
CA ALA A 357 5.76 37.35 5.92
C ALA A 357 4.90 38.63 6.01
N PRO A 358 5.18 39.55 6.94
CA PRO A 358 4.46 40.81 7.03
C PRO A 358 4.46 41.57 5.70
N GLY A 359 3.27 41.84 5.16
CA GLY A 359 3.08 42.50 3.85
C GLY A 359 3.10 41.55 2.64
N GLY A 360 3.27 40.24 2.85
CA GLY A 360 3.12 39.22 1.80
C GLY A 360 1.66 39.03 1.35
N GLU A 361 1.49 38.32 0.24
CA GLU A 361 0.17 38.07 -0.39
C GLU A 361 -0.78 37.24 0.50
N GLY A 362 -0.25 36.55 1.50
CA GLY A 362 -0.98 35.60 2.33
C GLY A 362 -1.32 34.30 1.58
N VAL A 363 -1.99 33.38 2.30
CA VAL A 363 -2.49 32.14 1.71
C VAL A 363 -4.00 32.07 1.94
N PRO A 364 -4.82 31.91 0.87
CA PRO A 364 -6.27 31.89 1.00
C PRO A 364 -6.76 30.63 1.71
N SER A 365 -7.99 30.67 2.23
CA SER A 365 -8.67 29.46 2.73
C SER A 365 -9.02 28.48 1.61
N ALA A 366 -9.35 27.24 1.96
CA ALA A 366 -9.88 26.23 1.05
C ALA A 366 -11.28 26.55 0.46
N LYS A 367 -11.92 27.66 0.85
CA LYS A 367 -13.21 28.08 0.29
C LYS A 367 -13.06 28.43 -1.19
N GLY A 368 -14.02 27.99 -2.01
CA GLY A 368 -14.05 28.30 -3.45
C GLY A 368 -12.94 27.59 -4.25
N LEU A 369 -12.54 26.39 -3.84
CA LEU A 369 -11.79 25.48 -4.69
C LEU A 369 -12.72 24.81 -5.71
N ASP A 370 -12.16 24.39 -6.84
CA ASP A 370 -12.89 23.73 -7.93
C ASP A 370 -13.47 22.37 -7.48
N ARG A 371 -12.76 21.70 -6.57
CA ARG A 371 -13.17 20.45 -5.91
C ARG A 371 -12.80 20.48 -4.43
N PRO A 372 -13.50 19.72 -3.57
CA PRO A 372 -13.06 19.50 -2.19
C PRO A 372 -11.64 18.93 -2.15
N LEU A 373 -10.93 19.21 -1.05
CA LEU A 373 -9.60 18.65 -0.81
C LEU A 373 -9.68 17.13 -0.73
N ALA A 374 -8.92 16.46 -1.60
CA ALA A 374 -8.83 15.00 -1.63
C ALA A 374 -7.50 14.55 -1.03
N VAL A 375 -7.55 13.69 -0.02
CA VAL A 375 -6.35 13.13 0.62
C VAL A 375 -5.79 12.01 -0.27
N VAL A 376 -4.52 12.14 -0.67
CA VAL A 376 -3.79 11.07 -1.36
C VAL A 376 -3.20 10.10 -0.33
N TRP A 377 -2.57 10.65 0.71
CA TRP A 377 -2.00 9.89 1.81
C TRP A 377 -1.84 10.76 3.06
N ARG A 378 -2.02 10.16 4.24
CA ARG A 378 -1.75 10.82 5.52
C ARG A 378 -1.17 9.83 6.53
N GLY A 379 -0.05 10.20 7.14
CA GLY A 379 0.48 9.50 8.31
C GLY A 379 -0.28 9.91 9.57
N PHE A 380 -0.57 8.95 10.46
CA PHE A 380 -1.16 9.26 11.76
C PHE A 380 -0.07 9.76 12.72
N PRO A 381 -0.42 10.67 13.64
CA PRO A 381 0.54 11.16 14.62
C PRO A 381 1.01 10.04 15.54
N VAL A 382 2.31 10.05 15.81
CA VAL A 382 2.93 9.16 16.78
C VAL A 382 2.57 9.68 18.17
N TYR A 383 2.12 8.78 19.03
CA TYR A 383 1.80 9.14 20.41
C TYR A 383 3.10 9.52 21.15
N PRO A 384 3.20 10.71 21.77
CA PRO A 384 4.45 11.18 22.37
C PRO A 384 5.00 10.24 23.44
N SER A 385 6.28 9.89 23.35
CA SER A 385 6.90 8.92 24.25
C SER A 385 6.87 9.37 25.72
N ALA A 386 7.02 10.68 25.96
CA ALA A 386 6.96 11.31 27.28
C ALA A 386 5.60 11.15 27.98
N LEU A 387 4.52 10.85 27.25
CA LEU A 387 3.16 10.74 27.79
C LEU A 387 2.66 9.30 27.90
N VAL A 388 3.52 8.31 27.59
CA VAL A 388 3.14 6.89 27.61
C VAL A 388 2.91 6.40 29.03
N GLU A 389 3.76 6.81 29.98
CA GLU A 389 3.64 6.40 31.39
C GLU A 389 2.38 6.96 32.05
N SER A 390 2.06 8.22 31.77
CA SER A 390 0.86 8.89 32.31
C SER A 390 -0.43 8.49 31.59
N ALA A 391 -0.32 7.82 30.43
CA ALA A 391 -1.45 7.47 29.56
C ALA A 391 -2.41 8.65 29.35
N ALA A 392 -1.85 9.84 29.10
CA ALA A 392 -2.65 11.04 28.91
C ALA A 392 -3.47 10.99 27.62
N GLU A 393 -4.74 11.39 27.70
CA GLU A 393 -5.55 11.70 26.52
C GLU A 393 -5.44 13.19 26.19
N GLY A 394 -5.66 13.55 24.93
CA GLY A 394 -5.53 14.94 24.53
C GLY A 394 -5.97 15.26 23.12
N LYS A 395 -5.80 16.53 22.76
CA LYS A 395 -6.05 17.04 21.42
C LYS A 395 -5.12 18.20 21.07
N ALA A 396 -4.91 18.41 19.79
CA ALA A 396 -4.19 19.54 19.23
C ALA A 396 -4.95 20.12 18.03
N ASP A 397 -5.08 21.44 17.98
CA ASP A 397 -5.61 22.17 16.83
C ASP A 397 -4.43 22.68 16.00
N ILE A 398 -4.33 22.17 14.76
CA ILE A 398 -3.20 22.45 13.85
C ILE A 398 -3.70 23.24 12.65
N GLU A 399 -3.05 24.36 12.37
CA GLU A 399 -3.14 25.08 11.10
C GLU A 399 -1.97 24.67 10.22
N PHE A 400 -2.19 24.47 8.92
CA PHE A 400 -1.13 24.17 7.97
C PHE A 400 -1.53 24.63 6.56
N ILE A 401 -0.58 24.58 5.64
CA ILE A 401 -0.79 24.94 4.25
C ILE A 401 -0.64 23.71 3.38
N ILE A 402 -1.61 23.48 2.49
CA ILE A 402 -1.44 22.55 1.38
C ILE A 402 -0.85 23.38 0.23
N ASP A 403 0.38 23.06 -0.15
CA ASP A 403 1.08 23.77 -1.23
C ASP A 403 0.50 23.42 -2.62
N ARG A 404 1.02 24.07 -3.66
CA ARG A 404 0.56 23.88 -5.04
C ARG A 404 0.80 22.47 -5.58
N ASP A 405 1.69 21.71 -4.93
CA ASP A 405 2.02 20.32 -5.27
C ASP A 405 1.20 19.33 -4.43
N GLY A 406 0.30 19.83 -3.58
CA GLY A 406 -0.57 19.03 -2.72
C GLY A 406 0.09 18.58 -1.41
N ARG A 407 1.29 19.05 -1.06
CA ARG A 407 1.94 18.66 0.20
C ARG A 407 1.55 19.58 1.33
N ALA A 408 1.33 19.01 2.51
CA ALA A 408 1.17 19.78 3.73
C ALA A 408 2.52 20.36 4.18
N ARG A 409 2.57 21.68 4.37
CA ARG A 409 3.75 22.47 4.71
C ARG A 409 3.43 23.42 5.85
N LEU A 410 4.49 23.86 6.54
CA LEU A 410 4.44 24.88 7.60
C LEU A 410 3.33 24.63 8.64
N PRO A 411 3.22 23.42 9.22
CA PRO A 411 2.24 23.17 10.26
C PRO A 411 2.54 24.04 11.49
N ARG A 412 1.48 24.57 12.08
CA ARG A 412 1.48 25.50 13.20
C ARG A 412 0.51 24.99 14.26
N VAL A 413 1.00 24.88 15.49
CA VAL A 413 0.17 24.54 16.65
C VAL A 413 -0.60 25.78 17.09
N LEU A 414 -1.93 25.76 16.97
CA LEU A 414 -2.77 26.85 17.46
C LEU A 414 -3.10 26.68 18.95
N ALA A 415 -3.42 25.44 19.33
CA ALA A 415 -3.70 25.05 20.71
C ALA A 415 -3.44 23.56 20.89
N ALA A 416 -3.03 23.14 22.08
CA ALA A 416 -2.95 21.73 22.43
C ALA A 416 -3.20 21.56 23.93
N THR A 417 -3.78 20.41 24.32
CA THR A 417 -3.98 20.08 25.74
C THR A 417 -2.65 19.90 26.47
N GLN A 418 -1.63 19.40 25.76
CA GLN A 418 -0.23 19.38 26.18
C GLN A 418 0.66 19.72 24.98
N PRO A 419 1.78 20.45 25.18
CA PRO A 419 2.67 20.85 24.08
C PRO A 419 3.13 19.68 23.18
N GLU A 420 3.36 18.51 23.77
CA GLU A 420 3.82 17.29 23.10
C GLU A 420 2.81 16.81 22.04
N PHE A 421 1.50 16.88 22.33
CA PHE A 421 0.46 16.55 21.35
C PHE A 421 0.45 17.54 20.18
N GLY A 422 0.73 18.81 20.44
CA GLY A 422 0.85 19.84 19.41
C GLY A 422 1.96 19.50 18.41
N TRP A 423 3.16 19.24 18.92
CA TRP A 423 4.31 18.93 18.06
C TRP A 423 4.19 17.58 17.37
N ALA A 424 3.66 16.55 18.03
CA ALA A 424 3.39 15.26 17.38
C ALA A 424 2.37 15.39 16.23
N ALA A 425 1.32 16.19 16.44
CA ALA A 425 0.34 16.47 15.39
C ALA A 425 0.95 17.28 14.24
N ALA A 426 1.76 18.31 14.52
CA ALA A 426 2.46 19.09 13.51
C ALA A 426 3.42 18.22 12.68
N THR A 427 4.21 17.36 13.33
CA THR A 427 5.10 16.39 12.66
C THR A 427 4.33 15.46 11.74
N ALA A 428 3.20 14.91 12.19
CA ALA A 428 2.37 14.04 11.35
C ALA A 428 1.82 14.78 10.13
N VAL A 429 1.24 15.97 10.35
CA VAL A 429 0.68 16.80 9.28
C VAL A 429 1.73 17.17 8.25
N SER A 430 3.00 17.39 8.64
CA SER A 430 4.10 17.68 7.70
C SER A 430 4.33 16.60 6.64
N GLN A 431 3.81 15.39 6.86
CA GLN A 431 3.94 14.27 5.93
C GLN A 431 2.70 14.08 5.06
N TRP A 432 1.62 14.85 5.25
CA TRP A 432 0.38 14.61 4.52
C TRP A 432 0.49 15.07 3.07
N VAL A 433 -0.13 14.28 2.19
CA VAL A 433 -0.18 14.51 0.75
C VAL A 433 -1.64 14.48 0.29
N PHE A 434 -1.99 15.48 -0.49
CA PHE A 434 -3.31 15.72 -1.07
C PHE A 434 -3.19 15.78 -2.59
N GLU A 435 -4.33 15.67 -3.28
CA GLU A 435 -4.38 16.11 -4.66
C GLU A 435 -4.13 17.63 -4.70
N PRO A 436 -3.36 18.14 -5.68
CA PRO A 436 -3.11 19.57 -5.82
C PRO A 436 -4.40 20.39 -5.78
N PRO A 437 -4.58 21.30 -4.81
CA PRO A 437 -5.76 22.16 -4.73
C PRO A 437 -5.84 23.07 -5.95
N GLN A 438 -7.00 23.14 -6.59
CA GLN A 438 -7.22 23.93 -7.81
C GLN A 438 -8.32 24.97 -7.63
N ARG A 439 -8.09 26.17 -8.19
CA ARG A 439 -9.09 27.24 -8.31
C ARG A 439 -9.01 27.83 -9.72
N GLY A 440 -10.11 27.77 -10.47
CA GLY A 440 -10.13 28.21 -11.86
C GLY A 440 -9.22 27.37 -12.75
N GLY A 441 -8.99 26.09 -12.42
CA GLY A 441 -8.09 25.18 -13.13
C GLY A 441 -6.61 25.34 -12.78
N GLU A 442 -6.22 26.37 -12.03
CA GLU A 442 -4.84 26.59 -11.62
C GLU A 442 -4.58 26.01 -10.23
N ALA A 443 -3.42 25.37 -10.05
CA ALA A 443 -2.99 24.89 -8.74
C ALA A 443 -2.68 26.08 -7.81
N VAL A 444 -3.26 26.11 -6.61
CA VAL A 444 -3.14 27.20 -5.63
C VAL A 444 -2.79 26.66 -4.25
N ALA A 445 -1.99 27.38 -3.46
CA ALA A 445 -1.77 27.00 -2.07
C ALA A 445 -3.01 27.39 -1.23
N VAL A 446 -3.37 26.58 -0.25
CA VAL A 446 -4.51 26.85 0.66
C VAL A 446 -4.19 26.57 2.11
N ARG A 447 -4.76 27.39 2.98
CA ARG A 447 -4.65 27.26 4.43
C ARG A 447 -5.82 26.44 4.99
N VAL A 448 -5.50 25.50 5.87
CA VAL A 448 -6.43 24.54 6.49
C VAL A 448 -6.17 24.47 7.98
N GLN A 449 -7.24 24.29 8.77
CA GLN A 449 -7.17 24.06 10.20
C GLN A 449 -7.93 22.77 10.56
N ILE A 450 -7.34 21.92 11.38
CA ILE A 450 -7.95 20.65 11.82
C ILE A 450 -7.67 20.36 13.30
N PRO A 451 -8.63 19.76 14.02
CA PRO A 451 -8.38 19.15 15.32
C PRO A 451 -7.83 17.72 15.15
N ILE A 452 -6.85 17.34 15.96
CA ILE A 452 -6.27 16.00 16.03
C ILE A 452 -6.38 15.51 17.47
N GLY A 453 -7.03 14.35 17.66
CA GLY A 453 -7.17 13.70 18.96
C GLY A 453 -6.09 12.64 19.21
N PHE A 454 -5.75 12.45 20.47
CA PHE A 454 -4.78 11.46 20.94
C PHE A 454 -5.40 10.59 22.02
N THR A 455 -5.27 9.28 21.81
CA THR A 455 -5.60 8.25 22.80
C THR A 455 -4.37 7.39 23.06
N PRO A 456 -4.09 7.00 24.31
CA PRO A 456 -2.98 6.12 24.63
C PRO A 456 -3.04 4.81 23.84
N PRO A 457 -1.87 4.25 23.44
CA PRO A 457 -1.83 2.94 22.82
C PRO A 457 -2.33 1.86 23.80
N GLN A 458 -3.07 0.87 23.30
CA GLN A 458 -3.52 -0.27 24.10
C GLN A 458 -2.30 -1.15 24.48
N LYS A 459 -2.25 -1.59 25.74
CA LYS A 459 -1.17 -2.44 26.28
C LYS A 459 -1.18 -3.86 25.75
#